data_AF-A0A5Q0SHE5-F1
#
_entry.id   AF-A0A5Q0SHE5-F1
#
_cell.length_a   1.000
_cell.length_b   1.000
_cell.length_c   1.000
_cell.angle_alpha   90.00
_cell.angle_beta   90.00
_cell.angle_gamma   90.00
#
_symmetry.space_group_name_H-M   'P 1'
#
loop_
_entity.id
_entity.type
_entity.pdbx_description
1 polymer ?
#
loop_
_entity_poly.entity_id
_entity_poly.type
_entity_poly.pdbx_seq_one_letter_code
_entity_poly.pdbx_strand_id
1 'polypeptide(L)'
;MSQFLQLILVGVFAVGYFDFLFMISNSMRKRVKLLREKLKVEFPLRFLQKSVDFLSSSEFAELMNELSIIMNISKINKNNLIKDFYSRSPKIEKELEDLLMLISIANKIDSLAKDMERKSTLVRVAAILILLDTIAVFVILNYYPSLNIMMYFILVGIMIGLLFIIFESLIVYYNSERYIKI
;
A
#
# COMPACT_ATOMS: atom_id res chain seq x y z
N MET A 1 -28.20 -12.51 -35.39
CA MET A 1 -27.03 -13.12 -34.72
C MET A 1 -27.45 -14.52 -34.28
N SER A 2 -26.77 -15.61 -34.67
CA SER A 2 -27.14 -16.95 -34.18
C SER A 2 -26.79 -17.07 -32.69
N GLN A 3 -27.59 -17.82 -31.92
CA GLN A 3 -27.34 -18.07 -30.49
C GLN A 3 -25.92 -18.62 -30.24
N PHE A 4 -25.40 -19.42 -31.16
CA PHE A 4 -24.03 -19.93 -31.15
C PHE A 4 -22.97 -18.81 -31.17
N LEU A 5 -23.18 -17.76 -31.96
CA LEU A 5 -22.24 -16.64 -32.07
C LEU A 5 -22.24 -15.78 -30.80
N GLN A 6 -23.40 -15.62 -30.15
CA GLN A 6 -23.50 -14.97 -28.84
C GLN A 6 -22.77 -15.78 -27.75
N LEU A 7 -22.83 -17.10 -27.83
CA LEU A 7 -22.17 -18.03 -26.91
C LEU A 7 -20.64 -17.89 -26.95
N ILE A 8 -20.09 -17.85 -28.16
CA ILE A 8 -18.65 -17.65 -28.37
C ILE A 8 -18.22 -16.28 -27.86
N LEU A 9 -18.98 -15.22 -28.18
CA LEU A 9 -18.68 -13.86 -27.72
C LEU A 9 -18.66 -13.76 -26.20
N VAL A 10 -19.70 -14.22 -25.51
CA VAL A 10 -19.78 -14.18 -24.04
C VAL A 10 -18.66 -14.99 -23.40
N GLY A 11 -18.36 -16.18 -23.94
CA GLY A 11 -17.26 -17.00 -23.46
C GLY A 11 -15.89 -16.32 -23.59
N VAL A 12 -15.59 -15.74 -24.76
CA VAL A 12 -14.33 -15.02 -25.01
C VAL A 12 -14.20 -13.81 -24.08
N PHE A 13 -15.28 -13.03 -23.89
CA PHE A 13 -15.27 -11.90 -22.96
C PHE A 13 -15.08 -12.33 -21.51
N ALA A 14 -15.74 -13.40 -21.06
CA ALA A 14 -15.64 -13.90 -19.70
C ALA A 14 -14.21 -14.39 -19.38
N VAL A 15 -13.62 -15.17 -20.29
CA VAL A 15 -12.24 -15.66 -20.14
C VAL A 15 -11.24 -14.50 -20.18
N GLY A 16 -11.37 -13.58 -21.14
CA GLY A 16 -10.49 -12.42 -21.23
C GLY A 16 -10.56 -11.52 -19.98
N TYR A 17 -11.77 -11.32 -19.43
CA TYR A 17 -11.95 -10.54 -18.20
C TYR A 17 -11.38 -11.26 -16.97
N PHE A 18 -11.57 -12.59 -16.88
CA PHE A 18 -10.96 -13.42 -15.85
C PHE A 18 -9.42 -13.31 -15.88
N ASP A 19 -8.81 -13.48 -17.04
CA ASP A 19 -7.36 -13.41 -17.23
C ASP A 19 -6.82 -12.02 -16.86
N PHE A 20 -7.52 -10.96 -17.26
CA PHE A 20 -7.17 -9.59 -16.90
C PHE A 20 -7.13 -9.37 -15.39
N LEU A 21 -8.17 -9.79 -14.66
CA LEU A 21 -8.22 -9.68 -13.20
C LEU A 21 -7.14 -10.53 -12.53
N PHE A 22 -6.86 -11.72 -13.07
CA PHE A 22 -5.80 -12.58 -12.58
C PHE A 22 -4.41 -11.94 -12.77
N MET A 23 -4.19 -11.28 -13.92
CA MET A 23 -2.98 -10.53 -14.20
C MET A 23 -2.80 -9.36 -13.23
N ILE A 24 -3.86 -8.59 -12.94
CA ILE A 24 -3.84 -7.52 -11.93
C ILE A 24 -3.48 -8.09 -10.55
N SER A 25 -4.16 -9.15 -10.12
CA SER A 25 -3.89 -9.81 -8.84
C SER A 25 -2.42 -10.23 -8.72
N ASN A 26 -1.86 -10.83 -9.78
CA ASN A 26 -0.45 -11.22 -9.82
C ASN A 26 0.49 -10.00 -9.80
N SER A 27 0.15 -8.92 -10.50
CA SER A 27 0.91 -7.67 -10.47
C SER A 27 0.93 -7.04 -9.08
N MET A 28 -0.21 -7.02 -8.39
CA MET A 28 -0.31 -6.58 -6.99
C MET A 28 0.65 -7.38 -6.09
N ARG A 29 0.69 -8.72 -6.20
CA ARG A 29 1.64 -9.54 -5.42
C ARG A 29 3.09 -9.23 -5.73
N LYS A 30 3.44 -8.99 -6.99
CA LYS A 30 4.80 -8.58 -7.38
C LYS A 30 5.17 -7.24 -6.72
N ARG A 31 4.27 -6.26 -6.75
CA ARG A 31 4.46 -4.96 -6.09
C ARG A 31 4.59 -5.08 -4.57
N VAL A 32 3.79 -5.94 -3.92
CA VAL A 32 3.94 -6.24 -2.49
C VAL A 32 5.34 -6.76 -2.16
N LYS A 33 5.87 -7.68 -2.98
CA LYS A 33 7.25 -8.18 -2.79
C LYS A 33 8.28 -7.06 -2.88
N LEU A 34 8.18 -6.19 -3.89
CA LEU A 34 9.06 -5.03 -4.05
C LEU A 34 8.98 -4.06 -2.87
N LEU A 35 7.77 -3.73 -2.41
CA LEU A 35 7.57 -2.85 -1.25
C LEU A 35 8.18 -3.46 0.02
N ARG A 36 7.99 -4.76 0.25
CA ARG A 36 8.59 -5.48 1.38
C ARG A 36 10.11 -5.52 1.30
N GLU A 37 10.67 -5.68 0.11
CA GLU A 37 12.11 -5.68 -0.11
C GLU A 37 12.73 -4.31 0.17
N LYS A 38 12.10 -3.23 -0.32
CA LYS A 38 12.47 -1.85 0.03
C LYS A 38 12.43 -1.61 1.55
N LEU A 39 11.38 -2.09 2.21
CA LEU A 39 11.23 -1.94 3.66
C LEU A 39 12.28 -2.73 4.46
N LYS A 40 12.73 -3.89 3.95
CA LYS A 40 13.72 -4.74 4.63
C LYS A 40 15.16 -4.29 4.42
N VAL A 41 15.48 -3.74 3.25
CA VAL A 41 16.87 -3.48 2.85
C VAL A 41 17.14 -1.98 2.80
N GLU A 42 16.36 -1.25 2.00
CA GLU A 42 16.65 0.15 1.69
C GLU A 42 16.29 1.09 2.85
N PHE A 43 15.18 0.80 3.53
CA PHE A 43 14.68 1.65 4.61
C PHE A 43 15.56 1.63 5.87
N PRO A 44 16.02 0.46 6.37
CA PRO A 44 16.92 0.40 7.51
C PRO A 44 18.28 1.04 7.20
N LEU A 45 18.78 0.91 5.96
CA LEU A 45 20.01 1.58 5.53
C LEU A 45 19.86 3.11 5.56
N ARG A 46 18.78 3.65 4.97
CA ARG A 46 18.51 5.10 5.01
C ARG A 46 18.27 5.60 6.44
N PHE A 47 17.59 4.82 7.27
CA PHE A 47 17.37 5.14 8.68
C PHE A 47 18.68 5.15 9.47
N LEU A 48 19.53 4.12 9.30
CA LEU A 48 20.84 4.06 9.92
C LEU A 48 21.72 5.22 9.48
N GLN A 49 21.74 5.55 8.19
CA GLN A 49 22.53 6.66 7.67
C GLN A 49 22.08 7.99 8.29
N LYS A 50 20.77 8.30 8.24
CA LYS A 50 20.24 9.50 8.91
C LYS A 50 20.47 9.49 10.43
N SER A 51 20.41 8.33 11.08
CA SER A 51 20.65 8.23 12.53
C SER A 51 22.11 8.44 12.89
N VAL A 52 23.04 7.95 12.05
CA VAL A 52 24.48 8.22 12.20
C VAL A 52 24.73 9.71 11.99
N ASP A 53 24.21 10.30 10.92
CA ASP A 53 24.33 11.73 10.65
C ASP A 53 23.75 12.57 11.81
N PHE A 54 22.63 12.13 12.38
CA PHE A 54 22.03 12.72 13.57
C PHE A 54 22.89 12.59 14.84
N LEU A 55 23.72 11.55 14.96
CA LEU A 55 24.54 11.32 16.15
C LEU A 55 25.97 11.84 16.00
N SER A 56 26.47 12.05 14.78
CA SER A 56 27.86 12.43 14.53
C SER A 56 28.04 13.87 14.05
N SER A 57 27.06 14.43 13.36
CA SER A 57 27.21 15.69 12.60
C SER A 57 26.04 16.66 12.78
N SER A 58 25.12 16.36 13.69
CA SER A 58 23.96 17.21 13.96
C SER A 58 24.26 18.27 15.01
N GLU A 59 23.41 19.30 15.07
CA GLU A 59 23.46 20.26 16.17
C GLU A 59 23.19 19.60 17.53
N PHE A 60 22.43 18.49 17.57
CA PHE A 60 22.25 17.70 18.79
C PHE A 60 23.56 17.05 19.24
N ALA A 61 24.31 16.45 18.32
CA ALA A 61 25.59 15.81 18.58
C ALA A 61 26.63 16.84 19.06
N GLU A 62 26.70 18.00 18.40
CA GLU A 62 27.57 19.11 18.81
C GLU A 62 27.20 19.60 20.21
N LEU A 63 25.92 19.82 20.48
CA LEU A 63 25.43 20.26 21.79
C LEU A 63 25.75 19.24 22.90
N MET A 64 25.61 17.94 22.64
CA MET A 64 25.95 16.88 23.59
C MET A 64 27.46 16.80 23.85
N ASN A 65 28.28 17.05 22.83
CA ASN A 65 29.73 17.09 22.97
C ASN A 65 30.16 18.33 23.79
N GLU A 66 29.58 19.50 23.50
CA GLU A 66 29.77 20.72 24.29
C GLU A 66 29.35 20.51 25.76
N LEU A 67 28.18 19.92 26.01
CA LEU A 67 27.70 19.59 27.37
C LEU A 67 28.63 18.61 28.10
N SER A 68 29.14 17.59 27.41
CA SER A 68 30.11 16.62 27.96
C SER A 68 31.40 17.29 28.42
N ILE A 69 31.95 18.18 27.59
CA ILE A 69 33.17 18.95 27.91
C ILE A 69 32.89 19.90 29.08
N ILE A 70 31.75 20.58 29.04
CA ILE A 70 31.38 21.56 30.04
C ILE A 70 31.12 20.90 31.40
N MET A 71 30.44 19.74 31.48
CA MET A 71 30.20 19.02 32.74
C MET A 71 31.48 18.57 33.47
N ASN A 72 32.62 18.45 32.76
CA ASN A 72 33.91 18.15 33.36
C ASN A 72 34.63 19.39 33.96
N ILE A 73 34.06 20.59 33.83
CA ILE A 73 34.63 21.84 34.31
C ILE A 73 33.84 22.34 35.52
N SER A 74 34.53 22.61 36.64
CA SER A 74 33.91 22.85 37.96
C SER A 74 33.17 24.18 38.14
N LYS A 75 33.16 25.07 37.14
CA LYS A 75 32.52 26.39 37.22
C LYS A 75 31.87 26.77 35.90
N ILE A 76 30.56 26.60 35.81
CA ILE A 76 29.79 26.79 34.58
C ILE A 76 28.70 27.81 34.84
N ASN A 77 28.60 28.80 33.94
CA ASN A 77 27.51 29.77 33.96
C ASN A 77 26.25 29.15 33.34
N LYS A 78 25.40 28.55 34.19
CA LYS A 78 24.18 27.81 33.82
C LYS A 78 23.21 28.62 32.94
N ASN A 79 23.17 29.95 33.08
CA ASN A 79 22.21 30.78 32.35
C ASN A 79 22.54 30.90 30.85
N ASN A 80 23.83 30.95 30.49
CA ASN A 80 24.23 30.99 29.07
C ASN A 80 23.98 29.64 28.40
N LEU A 81 24.25 28.56 29.12
CA LEU A 81 24.02 27.19 28.66
C LEU A 81 22.54 26.91 28.37
N ILE A 82 21.64 27.38 29.24
CA ILE A 82 20.20 27.28 29.03
C ILE A 82 19.78 28.09 27.80
N LYS A 83 20.36 29.27 27.58
CA LYS A 83 20.03 30.13 26.44
C LYS A 83 20.49 29.54 25.10
N ASP A 84 21.68 28.93 25.06
CA ASP A 84 22.19 28.22 23.88
C ASP A 84 21.41 26.92 23.62
N PHE A 85 20.97 26.24 24.67
CA PHE A 85 20.07 25.09 24.56
C PHE A 85 18.74 25.49 23.89
N TYR A 86 18.10 26.56 24.37
CA TYR A 86 16.84 27.05 23.79
C TYR A 86 16.98 27.56 22.35
N SER A 87 18.14 28.07 21.94
CA SER A 87 18.36 28.56 20.58
C SER A 87 18.60 27.42 19.56
N ARG A 88 19.23 26.32 19.98
CA ARG A 88 19.46 25.12 19.16
C ARG A 88 18.30 24.11 19.21
N SER A 89 17.48 24.14 20.26
CA SER A 89 16.32 23.25 20.45
C SER A 89 15.38 23.13 19.24
N PRO A 90 15.01 24.20 18.50
CA PRO A 90 14.10 24.08 17.36
C PRO A 90 14.69 23.32 16.17
N LYS A 91 16.02 23.38 15.99
CA LYS A 91 16.71 22.66 14.91
C LYS A 91 16.86 21.18 15.26
N ILE A 92 17.18 20.88 16.52
CA ILE A 92 17.19 19.51 17.05
C ILE A 92 15.81 18.85 16.93
N GLU A 93 14.75 19.60 17.24
CA GLU A 93 13.36 19.16 17.07
C GLU A 93 13.07 18.77 15.61
N LYS A 94 13.50 19.61 14.66
CA LYS A 94 13.33 19.35 13.23
C LYS A 94 14.10 18.12 12.73
N GLU A 95 15.32 17.90 13.22
CA GLU A 95 16.11 16.70 12.89
C GLU A 95 15.46 15.42 13.45
N LEU A 96 14.86 15.51 14.64
CA LEU A 96 14.10 14.42 15.24
C LEU A 96 12.81 14.14 14.46
N GLU A 97 12.09 15.18 14.03
CA GLU A 97 10.93 15.06 13.15
C GLU A 97 11.25 14.36 11.84
N ASP A 98 12.41 14.64 11.24
CA ASP A 98 12.87 13.99 10.01
C ASP A 98 13.10 12.48 10.18
N LEU A 99 13.63 12.06 11.33
CA LEU A 99 13.79 10.64 11.67
C LEU A 99 12.43 9.96 11.92
N LEU A 100 11.54 10.64 12.65
CA LEU A 100 10.18 10.15 12.90
C LEU A 100 9.35 10.07 11.61
N MET A 101 9.55 11.00 10.67
CA MET A 101 8.91 10.97 9.36
C MET A 101 9.34 9.74 8.56
N LEU A 102 10.62 9.35 8.60
CA LEU A 102 11.06 8.09 8.00
C LEU A 102 10.31 6.89 8.60
N ILE A 103 10.24 6.78 9.93
CA ILE A 103 9.50 5.69 10.59
C ILE A 103 8.02 5.68 10.16
N SER A 104 7.40 6.86 10.06
CA SER A 104 6.02 7.00 9.59
C SER A 104 5.84 6.53 8.14
N ILE A 105 6.79 6.84 7.24
CA ILE A 105 6.77 6.36 5.86
C ILE A 105 6.91 4.84 5.81
N ALA A 106 7.80 4.24 6.61
CA ALA A 106 7.93 2.79 6.70
C ALA A 106 6.62 2.13 7.12
N ASN A 107 5.97 2.64 8.18
CA ASN A 107 4.69 2.11 8.65
C ASN A 107 3.59 2.20 7.58
N LYS A 108 3.56 3.30 6.81
CA LYS A 108 2.64 3.46 5.68
C LYS A 108 2.91 2.46 4.56
N ILE A 109 4.19 2.20 4.23
CA ILE A 109 4.58 1.22 3.22
C ILE A 109 4.19 -0.21 3.66
N ASP A 110 4.43 -0.58 4.92
CA ASP A 110 4.04 -1.89 5.45
C ASP A 110 2.51 -2.08 5.45
N SER A 111 1.77 -1.05 5.88
CA SER A 111 0.30 -1.05 5.83
C SER A 111 -0.23 -1.22 4.41
N LEU A 112 0.31 -0.46 3.46
CA LEU A 112 -0.03 -0.57 2.04
C LEU A 112 0.28 -1.96 1.48
N ALA A 113 1.45 -2.53 1.82
CA ALA A 113 1.84 -3.86 1.36
C ALA A 113 0.88 -4.95 1.88
N LYS A 114 0.45 -4.87 3.15
CA LYS A 114 -0.56 -5.77 3.74
C LYS A 114 -1.92 -5.62 3.05
N ASP A 115 -2.36 -4.40 2.82
CA ASP A 115 -3.65 -4.15 2.16
C ASP A 115 -3.64 -4.62 0.69
N MET A 116 -2.56 -4.35 -0.05
CA MET A 116 -2.39 -4.85 -1.42
C MET A 116 -2.39 -6.39 -1.50
N GLU A 117 -1.81 -7.09 -0.53
CA GLU A 117 -1.82 -8.55 -0.48
C GLU A 117 -3.23 -9.10 -0.25
N ARG A 118 -3.98 -8.46 0.65
CA ARG A 118 -5.39 -8.78 0.89
C ARG A 118 -6.24 -8.52 -0.35
N LYS A 119 -6.15 -7.33 -0.95
CA LYS A 119 -6.89 -6.93 -2.15
C LYS A 119 -6.52 -7.80 -3.35
N SER A 120 -5.26 -8.15 -3.54
CA SER A 120 -4.83 -9.11 -4.57
C SER A 120 -5.58 -10.44 -4.47
N THR A 121 -5.73 -10.96 -3.25
CA THR A 121 -6.44 -12.22 -3.01
C THR A 121 -7.95 -12.05 -3.26
N LEU A 122 -8.53 -10.93 -2.84
CA LEU A 122 -9.93 -10.60 -3.13
C LEU A 122 -10.21 -10.49 -4.63
N VAL A 123 -9.33 -9.83 -5.40
CA VAL A 123 -9.45 -9.73 -6.87
C VAL A 123 -9.42 -11.12 -7.51
N ARG A 124 -8.56 -12.02 -7.01
CA ARG A 124 -8.49 -13.40 -7.52
C ARG A 124 -9.79 -14.17 -7.24
N VAL A 125 -10.33 -14.07 -6.03
CA VAL A 125 -11.60 -14.68 -5.66
C VAL A 125 -12.75 -14.08 -6.48
N ALA A 126 -12.78 -12.76 -6.62
CA ALA A 126 -13.77 -12.06 -7.43
C ALA A 126 -13.71 -12.50 -8.91
N ALA A 127 -12.52 -12.66 -9.48
CA ALA A 127 -12.36 -13.17 -10.84
C ALA A 127 -13.01 -14.55 -11.03
N ILE A 128 -12.77 -15.48 -10.08
CA ILE A 128 -13.36 -16.82 -10.10
C ILE A 128 -14.89 -16.74 -9.98
N LEU A 129 -15.40 -15.93 -9.04
CA LEU A 129 -16.83 -15.75 -8.84
C LEU A 129 -17.52 -15.17 -10.08
N ILE A 130 -16.92 -14.17 -10.73
CA ILE A 130 -17.47 -13.58 -11.96
C ILE A 130 -17.52 -14.60 -13.09
N LEU A 131 -16.50 -15.45 -13.22
CA LEU A 131 -16.50 -16.51 -14.23
C LEU A 131 -17.63 -17.51 -13.97
N LEU A 132 -17.80 -17.95 -12.71
CA LEU A 132 -18.88 -18.87 -12.32
C LEU A 132 -20.27 -18.24 -12.51
N ASP A 133 -20.46 -16.99 -12.09
CA ASP A 133 -21.72 -16.26 -12.28
C ASP A 133 -22.05 -16.10 -13.77
N THR A 134 -21.06 -15.82 -14.61
CA THR A 134 -21.30 -15.68 -16.06
C THR A 134 -21.76 -17.00 -16.67
N ILE A 135 -21.16 -18.12 -16.25
CA ILE A 135 -21.60 -19.47 -16.66
C ILE A 135 -23.01 -19.76 -16.15
N ALA A 136 -23.30 -19.42 -14.89
CA ALA A 136 -24.62 -19.65 -14.29
C ALA A 136 -25.73 -18.85 -14.97
N VAL A 137 -25.53 -17.54 -15.19
CA VAL A 137 -26.44 -16.67 -15.96
C VAL A 137 -26.70 -17.28 -17.33
N PHE A 138 -25.64 -17.73 -18.01
CA PHE A 138 -25.75 -18.32 -19.32
C PHE A 138 -26.61 -19.61 -19.31
N VAL A 139 -26.39 -20.52 -18.36
CA VAL A 139 -27.19 -21.76 -18.24
C VAL A 139 -28.65 -21.45 -17.95
N ILE A 140 -28.93 -20.51 -17.03
CA ILE A 140 -30.30 -20.15 -16.65
C ILE A 140 -31.06 -19.56 -17.84
N LEU A 141 -30.44 -18.65 -18.60
CA LEU A 141 -31.08 -17.99 -19.74
C LEU A 141 -31.40 -18.97 -20.90
N ASN A 142 -30.59 -20.01 -21.09
CA ASN A 142 -30.79 -20.96 -22.20
C ASN A 142 -31.67 -22.16 -21.83
N TYR A 143 -31.60 -22.65 -20.59
CA TYR A 143 -32.31 -23.88 -20.17
C TYR A 143 -33.54 -23.62 -19.30
N TYR A 144 -33.64 -22.45 -18.65
CA TYR A 144 -34.73 -22.12 -17.72
C TYR A 144 -35.29 -20.70 -17.94
N PRO A 145 -35.83 -20.40 -19.13
CA PRO A 145 -36.28 -19.05 -19.49
C PRO A 145 -37.46 -18.54 -18.65
N SER A 146 -38.14 -19.41 -17.90
CA SER A 146 -39.25 -19.08 -16.99
C SER A 146 -38.80 -18.53 -15.63
N LEU A 147 -37.53 -18.75 -15.22
CA LEU A 147 -36.97 -18.24 -13.95
C LEU A 147 -36.37 -16.82 -14.09
N ASN A 148 -36.65 -16.15 -15.20
CA ASN A 148 -35.81 -15.10 -15.78
C ASN A 148 -35.58 -13.86 -14.90
N ILE A 149 -36.63 -13.26 -14.33
CA ILE A 149 -36.53 -11.88 -13.85
C ILE A 149 -35.93 -11.80 -12.45
N MET A 150 -36.42 -12.59 -11.49
CA MET A 150 -35.97 -12.51 -10.10
C MET A 150 -34.53 -13.01 -9.91
N MET A 151 -34.16 -14.10 -10.59
CA MET A 151 -32.77 -14.60 -10.58
C MET A 151 -31.79 -13.60 -11.22
N TYR A 152 -32.21 -12.93 -12.30
CA TYR A 152 -31.39 -11.93 -12.96
C TYR A 152 -31.08 -10.74 -12.04
N PHE A 153 -32.06 -10.24 -11.27
CA PHE A 153 -31.81 -9.18 -10.29
C PHE A 153 -30.81 -9.57 -9.21
N ILE A 154 -30.88 -10.81 -8.71
CA ILE A 154 -29.93 -11.31 -7.70
C ILE A 154 -28.52 -11.39 -8.29
N LEU A 155 -28.37 -11.96 -9.49
CA LEU A 155 -27.09 -12.09 -10.18
C LEU A 155 -26.47 -10.72 -10.51
N VAL A 156 -27.28 -9.77 -11.01
CA VAL A 156 -26.82 -8.39 -11.25
C VAL A 156 -26.37 -7.73 -9.94
N GLY A 157 -27.08 -7.94 -8.83
CA GLY A 157 -26.68 -7.42 -7.52
C GLY A 157 -25.32 -7.96 -7.06
N ILE A 158 -25.07 -9.26 -7.25
CA ILE A 158 -23.77 -9.89 -6.94
C ILE A 158 -22.66 -9.30 -7.84
N MET A 159 -22.91 -9.14 -9.14
CA MET A 159 -21.94 -8.56 -10.07
C MET A 159 -21.55 -7.13 -9.70
N ILE A 160 -22.51 -6.29 -9.28
CA ILE A 160 -22.23 -4.91 -8.82
C ILE A 160 -21.32 -4.93 -7.59
N GLY A 161 -21.58 -5.81 -6.62
CA GLY A 161 -20.74 -5.96 -5.43
C GLY A 161 -19.30 -6.40 -5.79
N LEU A 162 -19.16 -7.35 -6.72
CA LEU A 162 -17.86 -7.81 -7.20
C LEU A 162 -17.10 -6.71 -7.97
N LEU A 163 -17.80 -5.90 -8.77
CA LEU A 163 -17.21 -4.74 -9.44
C LEU A 163 -16.70 -3.69 -8.45
N PHE A 164 -17.43 -3.45 -7.37
CA PHE A 164 -17.00 -2.52 -6.32
C PHE A 164 -15.68 -2.99 -5.67
N ILE A 165 -15.57 -4.28 -5.35
CA ILE A 165 -14.34 -4.88 -4.78
C ILE A 165 -13.16 -4.73 -5.76
N ILE A 166 -13.39 -4.93 -7.05
CA ILE A 166 -12.37 -4.76 -8.09
C ILE A 166 -11.92 -3.31 -8.18
N PHE A 167 -12.85 -2.36 -8.22
CA PHE A 167 -12.55 -0.93 -8.29
C PHE A 167 -11.73 -0.46 -7.09
N GLU A 168 -12.15 -0.83 -5.89
CA GLU A 168 -11.44 -0.50 -4.66
C GLU A 168 -10.00 -1.07 -4.68
N SER A 169 -9.85 -2.30 -5.15
CA SER A 169 -8.53 -2.96 -5.29
C SER A 169 -7.63 -2.27 -6.33
N LEU A 170 -8.21 -1.77 -7.42
CA LEU A 170 -7.48 -1.02 -8.45
C LEU A 170 -7.01 0.35 -7.93
N ILE A 171 -7.80 1.03 -7.11
CA ILE A 171 -7.39 2.29 -6.47
C ILE A 171 -6.16 2.06 -5.60
N VAL A 172 -6.17 0.99 -4.78
CA VAL A 172 -5.02 0.63 -3.94
C VAL A 172 -3.80 0.28 -4.80
N TYR A 173 -3.99 -0.45 -5.89
CA TYR A 173 -2.92 -0.76 -6.84
C TYR A 173 -2.32 0.52 -7.45
N TYR A 174 -3.14 1.48 -7.88
CA TYR A 174 -2.66 2.75 -8.44
C TYR A 174 -1.90 3.58 -7.40
N ASN A 175 -2.43 3.69 -6.18
CA ASN A 175 -1.80 4.43 -5.09
C ASN A 175 -0.44 3.85 -4.70
N SER A 176 -0.25 2.54 -4.86
CA SER A 176 1.04 1.89 -4.55
C SER A 176 2.20 2.40 -5.39
N GLU A 177 1.94 2.90 -6.59
CA GLU A 177 2.99 3.36 -7.50
C GLU A 177 3.76 4.55 -6.95
N ARG A 178 3.09 5.39 -6.16
CA ARG A 178 3.71 6.56 -5.51
C ARG A 178 4.78 6.17 -4.51
N TYR A 179 4.62 5.02 -3.85
CA TYR A 179 5.54 4.55 -2.81
C TYR A 179 6.69 3.70 -3.37
N ILE A 180 6.52 3.08 -4.54
CA ILE A 180 7.59 2.36 -5.22
C ILE A 180 8.66 3.31 -5.77
N LYS A 181 8.33 4.58 -6.05
CA LYS A 181 9.27 5.58 -6.58
C LYS A 181 10.08 6.36 -5.52
N ILE A 182 9.79 6.16 -4.22
CA ILE A 182 10.54 6.75 -3.08
C ILE A 182 11.78 5.90 -2.78
#